data_AF-A0A511ZPP1-F1
#
_entry.id   AF-A0A511ZPP1-F1
#
_cell.length_a   1.000
_cell.length_b   1.000
_cell.length_c   1.000
_cell.angle_alpha   90.00
_cell.angle_beta   90.00
_cell.angle_gamma   90.00
#
_symmetry.space_group_name_H-M   'P 1'
#
loop_
_entity.id
_entity.type
_entity.pdbx_description
1 polymer ?
#
loop_
_entity_poly.entity_id
_entity_poly.type
_entity_poly.pdbx_seq_one_letter_code
_entity_poly.pdbx_strand_id
1 'polypeptide(L)'
;MMSNPKRLHPAAILFDIIRALKQSILGILPIAIIVISNGASFYLMIGAAVIIVLIILSSVLSWLRFTYQLEEDQLRIERGIIVRKKRTISKHRIQSIDLSQNVIHRIFGLTKVAIETAGNDSSTDAALSAVSMEEGRRLHDELKYKKQVSEAGSPEVPEEADIERTELDESSLPKRTIALKALIITGSTSASFGILIGLFGAAFSQVEALIPDQFYNDAVRLALSLGMQIMIIFAIIVILFLWILSILYTVIKDWNFTITRYEKELFITRGLLEKKQTTIPLKRIQAVGIKESPIHQLFGFARIYVEIASANTDNSQEVNTVIFPLLRKKEFTSFLSEFLPEYNYSSENLIHPPKKALPYYLWRSINIPLLAVIITGIFFSSYIWIPVIIMLVFGVMGFAVFQSIGYAIDAQQITVQTRIISKDTAIIPHRRIQALQQKQHLLHRKQSLATLDMAILNKGSGRHFVIKELRTTDSDYIADWYSYQEKTSSDINH
;
A
#
# COMPACT_ATOMS: atom_id res chain seq x y z
N MET A 1 10.11 -31.61 -21.70
CA MET A 1 11.54 -31.61 -21.28
C MET A 1 11.60 -31.24 -19.80
N MET A 2 12.03 -32.17 -18.95
CA MET A 2 12.20 -31.91 -17.51
C MET A 2 13.45 -31.06 -17.31
N SER A 3 13.32 -29.84 -16.77
CA SER A 3 14.50 -29.04 -16.42
C SER A 3 15.18 -29.64 -15.19
N ASN A 4 16.51 -29.59 -15.07
CA ASN A 4 17.17 -30.06 -13.85
C ASN A 4 16.90 -29.09 -12.68
N PRO A 5 16.80 -29.58 -11.42
CA PRO A 5 16.63 -28.73 -10.25
C PRO A 5 17.81 -27.77 -10.12
N LYS A 6 17.52 -26.47 -10.14
CA LYS A 6 18.49 -25.38 -9.95
C LYS A 6 18.53 -24.97 -8.49
N ARG A 7 19.68 -24.44 -8.06
CA ARG A 7 19.84 -23.78 -6.75
C ARG A 7 19.78 -22.27 -6.91
N LEU A 8 19.51 -21.58 -5.82
CA LEU A 8 19.69 -20.13 -5.75
C LEU A 8 21.17 -19.77 -5.90
N HIS A 9 21.45 -18.52 -6.27
CA HIS A 9 22.82 -18.03 -6.28
C HIS A 9 23.43 -18.11 -4.86
N PRO A 10 24.73 -18.46 -4.69
CA PRO A 10 25.37 -18.56 -3.37
C PRO A 10 25.24 -17.31 -2.49
N ALA A 11 25.10 -16.13 -3.10
CA ALA A 11 24.81 -14.87 -2.40
C ALA A 11 23.50 -14.89 -1.58
N ALA A 12 22.59 -15.85 -1.83
CA ALA A 12 21.45 -16.17 -0.96
C ALA A 12 21.86 -16.31 0.51
N ILE A 13 23.03 -16.92 0.76
CA ILE A 13 23.57 -17.11 2.11
C ILE A 13 23.78 -15.75 2.78
N LEU A 14 24.35 -14.77 2.08
CA LEU A 14 24.58 -13.43 2.60
C LEU A 14 23.25 -12.72 2.91
N PHE A 15 22.26 -12.85 2.05
CA PHE A 15 20.93 -12.26 2.28
C PHE A 15 20.25 -12.84 3.52
N ASP A 16 20.32 -14.16 3.70
CA ASP A 16 19.76 -14.83 4.87
C ASP A 16 20.52 -14.44 6.15
N ILE A 17 21.85 -14.32 6.11
CA ILE A 17 22.67 -13.82 7.23
C ILE A 17 22.24 -12.41 7.63
N ILE A 18 22.15 -11.49 6.67
CA ILE A 18 21.78 -10.09 6.94
C ILE A 18 20.36 -10.00 7.52
N ARG A 19 19.44 -10.80 6.97
CA ARG A 19 18.07 -10.88 7.48
C ARG A 19 18.03 -11.40 8.91
N ALA A 20 18.73 -12.50 9.18
CA ALA A 20 18.81 -13.10 10.51
C ALA A 20 19.44 -12.13 11.51
N LEU A 21 20.55 -11.48 11.16
CA LEU A 21 21.22 -10.50 12.01
C LEU A 21 20.30 -9.32 12.35
N LYS A 22 19.57 -8.77 11.36
CA LYS A 22 18.59 -7.70 11.60
C LYS A 22 17.49 -8.11 12.58
N GLN A 23 16.99 -9.34 12.47
CA GLN A 23 15.97 -9.88 13.38
C GLN A 23 16.53 -10.15 14.78
N SER A 24 17.77 -10.66 14.86
CA SER A 24 18.45 -10.94 16.12
C SER A 24 18.81 -9.67 16.89
N ILE A 25 19.22 -8.58 16.21
CA ILE A 25 19.56 -7.30 16.87
C ILE A 25 18.39 -6.82 17.74
N LEU A 26 17.15 -6.85 17.22
CA LEU A 26 15.98 -6.37 17.94
C LEU A 26 15.71 -7.16 19.24
N GLY A 27 15.96 -8.47 19.23
CA GLY A 27 15.78 -9.33 20.40
C GLY A 27 16.97 -9.34 21.37
N ILE A 28 18.20 -9.14 20.87
CA ILE A 28 19.43 -9.17 21.67
C ILE A 28 19.69 -7.83 22.37
N LEU A 29 19.25 -6.72 21.78
CA LEU A 29 19.49 -5.37 22.31
C LEU A 29 19.18 -5.21 23.82
N PRO A 30 17.99 -5.60 24.34
CA PRO A 30 17.70 -5.48 25.77
C PRO A 30 18.60 -6.36 26.65
N ILE A 31 18.93 -7.57 26.19
CA ILE A 31 19.80 -8.52 26.91
C ILE A 31 21.23 -7.97 26.96
N ALA A 32 21.72 -7.42 25.85
CA ALA A 32 23.06 -6.84 25.76
C ALA A 32 23.25 -5.71 26.79
N ILE A 33 22.24 -4.86 26.98
CA ILE A 33 22.35 -3.72 27.89
C ILE A 33 22.38 -4.18 29.36
N ILE A 34 21.51 -5.11 29.77
CA ILE A 34 21.51 -5.68 31.13
C ILE A 34 22.85 -6.36 31.46
N VAL A 35 23.41 -7.09 30.50
CA VAL A 35 24.65 -7.82 30.76
C VAL A 35 25.86 -6.88 30.74
N ILE A 36 25.84 -5.79 29.95
CA ILE A 36 26.84 -4.72 30.00
C ILE A 36 26.78 -3.98 31.35
N SER A 37 25.59 -3.63 31.85
CA SER A 37 25.44 -2.91 33.12
C SER A 37 25.94 -3.71 34.32
N ASN A 38 25.90 -5.04 34.23
CA ASN A 38 26.39 -5.96 35.26
C ASN A 38 27.87 -6.34 35.11
N GLY A 39 28.61 -5.69 34.19
CA GLY A 39 30.04 -5.95 33.97
C GLY A 39 30.36 -7.29 33.32
N ALA A 40 29.37 -7.98 32.75
CA ALA A 40 29.47 -9.33 32.19
C ALA A 40 29.65 -9.33 30.66
N SER A 41 30.25 -8.28 30.10
CA SER A 41 30.43 -8.06 28.66
C SER A 41 31.16 -9.20 27.93
N PHE A 42 32.04 -9.92 28.63
CA PHE A 42 32.72 -11.10 28.08
C PHE A 42 31.75 -12.21 27.64
N TYR A 43 30.72 -12.50 28.45
CA TYR A 43 29.71 -13.52 28.12
C TYR A 43 28.83 -13.09 26.95
N LEU A 44 28.56 -11.79 26.78
CA LEU A 44 27.87 -11.29 25.59
C LEU A 44 28.69 -11.51 24.33
N MET A 45 29.99 -11.27 24.38
CA MET A 45 30.86 -11.45 23.22
C MET A 45 30.88 -12.92 22.77
N ILE A 46 30.97 -13.86 23.73
CA ILE A 46 30.87 -15.30 23.46
C ILE A 46 29.49 -15.63 22.89
N GLY A 47 28.41 -15.18 23.53
CA GLY A 47 27.05 -15.43 23.08
C GLY A 47 26.80 -14.90 21.66
N ALA A 48 27.25 -13.68 21.38
CA ALA A 48 27.16 -13.08 20.05
C ALA A 48 27.97 -13.87 19.01
N ALA A 49 29.18 -14.29 19.34
CA ALA A 49 30.00 -15.11 18.45
C ALA A 49 29.32 -16.46 18.13
N VAL A 50 28.77 -17.15 19.14
CA VAL A 50 28.02 -18.40 18.95
C VAL A 50 26.80 -18.18 18.06
N ILE A 51 26.03 -17.12 18.31
CA ILE A 51 24.85 -16.77 17.49
C ILE A 51 25.25 -16.50 16.05
N ILE A 52 26.34 -15.75 15.79
CA ILE A 52 26.83 -15.46 14.45
C ILE A 52 27.21 -16.76 13.73
N VAL A 53 27.93 -17.67 14.39
CA VAL A 53 28.30 -18.98 13.82
C VAL A 53 27.05 -19.80 13.47
N LEU A 54 26.06 -19.84 14.37
CA LEU A 54 24.79 -20.54 14.12
C LEU A 54 24.00 -19.92 12.95
N ILE A 55 23.99 -18.60 12.83
CA ILE A 55 23.37 -17.89 11.70
C ILE A 55 24.05 -18.26 10.38
N ILE A 56 25.40 -18.26 10.34
CA ILE A 56 26.15 -18.65 9.13
C ILE A 56 25.86 -20.11 8.78
N LEU A 57 25.99 -21.02 9.74
CA LEU A 57 25.79 -22.46 9.51
C LEU A 57 24.36 -22.76 9.01
N SER A 58 23.36 -22.17 9.67
CA SER A 58 21.96 -22.33 9.26
C SER A 58 21.68 -21.74 7.87
N SER A 59 22.29 -20.59 7.53
CA SER A 59 22.14 -19.96 6.20
C SER A 59 22.77 -20.81 5.09
N VAL A 60 23.95 -21.40 5.33
CA VAL A 60 24.60 -22.33 4.40
C VAL A 60 23.76 -23.60 4.21
N LEU A 61 23.29 -24.22 5.30
CA LEU A 61 22.43 -25.40 5.22
C LEU A 61 21.10 -25.10 4.51
N SER A 62 20.51 -23.93 4.77
CA SER A 62 19.31 -23.45 4.08
C SER A 62 19.53 -23.37 2.56
N TRP A 63 20.62 -22.73 2.14
CA TRP A 63 20.97 -22.60 0.72
C TRP A 63 21.24 -23.96 0.06
N LEU A 64 22.00 -24.86 0.70
CA LEU A 64 22.27 -26.21 0.18
C LEU A 64 21.00 -27.03 -0.05
N ARG A 65 19.96 -26.78 0.76
CA ARG A 65 18.68 -27.48 0.73
C ARG A 65 17.60 -26.75 -0.08
N PHE A 66 17.87 -25.57 -0.61
CA PHE A 66 16.92 -24.81 -1.41
C PHE A 66 17.11 -25.11 -2.90
N THR A 67 16.12 -25.75 -3.52
CA THR A 67 16.09 -26.01 -4.96
C THR A 67 14.78 -25.52 -5.56
N TYR A 68 14.85 -25.11 -6.83
CA TYR A 68 13.68 -24.79 -7.63
C TYR A 68 13.81 -25.39 -9.03
N GLN A 69 12.67 -25.71 -9.65
CA GLN A 69 12.62 -26.37 -10.94
C GLN A 69 11.35 -25.96 -11.67
N LEU A 70 11.45 -25.75 -12.98
CA LEU A 70 10.29 -25.50 -13.83
C LEU A 70 9.96 -26.77 -14.63
N GLU A 71 8.80 -27.36 -14.40
CA GLU A 71 8.39 -28.62 -15.00
C GLU A 71 6.99 -28.49 -15.60
N GLU A 72 6.85 -28.67 -16.92
CA GLU A 72 5.58 -28.86 -17.64
C GLU A 72 4.39 -28.04 -17.12
N ASP A 73 4.61 -26.74 -16.88
CA ASP A 73 3.63 -25.76 -16.38
C ASP A 73 3.49 -25.59 -14.84
N GLN A 74 4.49 -26.06 -14.09
CA GLN A 74 4.58 -25.93 -12.64
C GLN A 74 5.96 -25.45 -12.20
N LEU A 75 5.99 -24.53 -11.23
CA LEU A 75 7.17 -24.19 -10.47
C LEU A 75 7.22 -25.03 -9.21
N ARG A 76 8.20 -25.92 -9.10
CA ARG A 76 8.48 -26.72 -7.91
C ARG A 76 9.58 -26.05 -7.10
N ILE A 77 9.36 -25.89 -5.80
CA ILE A 77 10.31 -25.33 -4.84
C ILE A 77 10.43 -26.28 -3.66
N GLU A 78 11.63 -26.72 -3.36
CA GLU A 78 11.94 -27.52 -2.18
C GLU A 78 12.84 -26.71 -1.24
N ARG A 79 12.46 -26.64 0.04
CA ARG A 79 13.22 -25.92 1.07
C ARG A 79 13.07 -26.53 2.45
N GLY A 80 13.97 -26.16 3.36
CA GLY A 80 13.91 -26.51 4.78
C GLY A 80 15.06 -27.40 5.21
N ILE A 81 15.58 -27.13 6.42
CA ILE A 81 16.74 -27.84 6.98
C ILE A 81 16.27 -29.09 7.74
N ILE A 82 15.40 -28.89 8.73
CA ILE A 82 14.85 -29.96 9.58
C ILE A 82 13.54 -30.49 8.97
N VAL A 83 12.57 -29.59 8.79
CA VAL A 83 11.27 -29.91 8.17
C VAL A 83 11.32 -29.56 6.68
N ARG A 84 11.28 -30.58 5.83
CA ARG A 84 11.28 -30.40 4.37
C ARG A 84 9.89 -29.97 3.90
N LYS A 85 9.86 -28.88 3.13
CA LYS A 85 8.66 -28.34 2.50
C LYS A 85 8.84 -28.43 0.99
N LYS A 86 7.96 -29.18 0.33
CA LYS A 86 7.85 -29.23 -1.12
C LYS A 86 6.63 -28.42 -1.53
N ARG A 87 6.81 -27.47 -2.44
CA ARG A 87 5.76 -26.58 -2.92
C ARG A 87 5.71 -26.64 -4.44
N THR A 88 4.53 -26.88 -4.97
CA THR A 88 4.29 -26.92 -6.42
C THR A 88 3.25 -25.87 -6.76
N ILE A 89 3.62 -24.92 -7.62
CA ILE A 89 2.79 -23.81 -8.06
C ILE A 89 2.52 -23.97 -9.55
N SER A 90 1.29 -24.29 -9.92
CA SER A 90 0.88 -24.25 -11.33
C SER A 90 0.89 -22.81 -11.86
N LYS A 91 1.34 -22.61 -13.10
CA LYS A 91 1.32 -21.30 -13.75
C LYS A 91 -0.07 -20.67 -13.77
N HIS A 92 -1.13 -21.47 -13.90
CA HIS A 92 -2.51 -20.98 -13.87
C HIS A 92 -2.91 -20.34 -12.53
N ARG A 93 -2.22 -20.70 -11.44
CA ARG A 93 -2.42 -20.11 -10.11
C ARG A 93 -1.59 -18.86 -9.89
N ILE A 94 -0.63 -18.54 -10.75
CA ILE A 94 0.20 -17.35 -10.60
C ILE A 94 -0.63 -16.11 -10.96
N GLN A 95 -0.64 -15.15 -10.05
CA GLN A 95 -1.40 -13.91 -10.19
C GLN A 95 -0.49 -12.73 -10.53
N SER A 96 0.68 -12.63 -9.93
CA SER A 96 1.69 -11.62 -10.29
C SER A 96 3.08 -12.14 -9.99
N ILE A 97 4.04 -11.61 -10.73
CA ILE A 97 5.46 -11.87 -10.53
C ILE A 97 6.14 -10.52 -10.42
N ASP A 98 6.69 -10.26 -9.24
CA ASP A 98 7.39 -9.02 -8.91
C ASP A 98 8.89 -9.29 -8.82
N LEU A 99 9.70 -8.35 -9.30
CA LEU A 99 11.14 -8.38 -9.18
C LEU A 99 11.59 -7.30 -8.21
N SER A 100 12.46 -7.63 -7.24
CA SER A 100 13.05 -6.64 -6.35
C SER A 100 14.55 -6.80 -6.21
N GLN A 101 15.25 -5.66 -6.24
CA GLN A 101 16.69 -5.60 -6.29
C GLN A 101 17.19 -4.53 -5.32
N ASN A 102 17.64 -4.96 -4.13
CA ASN A 102 18.33 -4.06 -3.22
C ASN A 102 19.78 -3.78 -3.68
N VAL A 103 20.46 -2.89 -2.98
CA VAL A 103 21.86 -2.51 -3.28
C VAL A 103 22.77 -3.75 -3.41
N ILE A 104 22.63 -4.73 -2.52
CA ILE A 104 23.44 -5.95 -2.53
C ILE A 104 23.10 -6.82 -3.74
N HIS A 105 21.82 -6.99 -4.08
CA HIS A 105 21.42 -7.69 -5.31
C HIS A 105 22.03 -7.02 -6.55
N ARG A 106 22.06 -5.68 -6.61
CA ARG A 106 22.70 -4.95 -7.73
C ARG A 106 24.19 -5.22 -7.84
N ILE A 107 24.91 -5.20 -6.71
CA ILE A 107 26.36 -5.46 -6.68
C ILE A 107 26.66 -6.85 -7.26
N PHE A 108 25.81 -7.84 -6.98
CA PHE A 108 25.98 -9.21 -7.49
C PHE A 108 25.24 -9.50 -8.81
N GLY A 109 24.58 -8.52 -9.44
CA GLY A 109 23.79 -8.76 -10.68
C GLY A 109 22.56 -9.67 -10.48
N LEU A 110 22.05 -9.75 -9.26
CA LEU A 110 20.95 -10.63 -8.85
C LEU A 110 19.63 -9.88 -8.75
N THR A 111 18.54 -10.61 -8.56
CA THR A 111 17.21 -10.11 -8.24
C THR A 111 16.47 -11.13 -7.37
N LYS A 112 15.55 -10.64 -6.55
CA LYS A 112 14.54 -11.45 -5.86
C LYS A 112 13.31 -11.55 -6.76
N VAL A 113 12.81 -12.77 -6.96
CA VAL A 113 11.54 -13.01 -7.68
C VAL A 113 10.48 -13.36 -6.64
N ALA A 114 9.45 -12.54 -6.52
CA ALA A 114 8.29 -12.80 -5.66
C ALA A 114 7.10 -13.21 -6.53
N ILE A 115 6.49 -14.33 -6.21
CA ILE A 115 5.41 -14.94 -6.98
C ILE A 115 4.18 -14.98 -6.08
N GLU A 116 3.19 -14.16 -6.42
CA GLU A 116 1.87 -14.21 -5.78
C GLU A 116 0.99 -15.23 -6.48
N THR A 117 0.31 -16.04 -5.69
CA THR A 117 -0.59 -17.09 -6.17
C THR A 117 -2.02 -16.87 -5.72
N ALA A 118 -2.97 -17.50 -6.42
CA ALA A 118 -4.37 -17.45 -6.07
C ALA A 118 -4.68 -18.26 -4.80
N GLY A 119 -5.16 -17.62 -3.74
CA GLY A 119 -5.67 -18.24 -2.52
C GLY A 119 -5.36 -17.42 -1.27
N ASN A 120 -6.25 -17.46 -0.26
CA ASN A 120 -6.18 -16.64 0.97
C ASN A 120 -5.10 -17.03 1.99
N ASP A 121 -4.16 -17.91 1.63
CA ASP A 121 -3.14 -18.39 2.56
C ASP A 121 -1.76 -17.96 2.07
N SER A 122 -1.04 -17.15 2.86
CA SER A 122 0.32 -16.71 2.54
C SER A 122 1.32 -17.87 2.43
N SER A 123 0.95 -19.06 2.90
CA SER A 123 1.70 -20.30 2.65
C SER A 123 1.73 -20.70 1.17
N THR A 124 0.82 -20.15 0.34
CA THR A 124 0.72 -20.53 -1.07
C THR A 124 1.73 -19.86 -1.98
N ASP A 125 2.26 -18.73 -1.54
CA ASP A 125 3.19 -17.89 -2.26
C ASP A 125 4.63 -18.36 -2.18
N ALA A 126 5.44 -17.87 -3.11
CA ALA A 126 6.83 -18.22 -3.22
C ALA A 126 7.72 -17.01 -3.47
N ALA A 127 8.96 -17.09 -2.97
CA ALA A 127 9.99 -16.15 -3.31
C ALA A 127 11.32 -16.86 -3.55
N LEU A 128 11.97 -16.53 -4.65
CA LEU A 128 13.35 -16.88 -4.93
C LEU A 128 14.21 -15.69 -4.47
N SER A 129 14.95 -15.87 -3.37
CA SER A 129 15.65 -14.75 -2.73
C SER A 129 16.79 -14.19 -3.56
N ALA A 130 17.44 -15.02 -4.38
CA ALA A 130 18.58 -14.62 -5.18
C ALA A 130 18.70 -15.47 -6.46
N VAL A 131 18.29 -14.90 -7.59
CA VAL A 131 18.53 -15.42 -8.95
C VAL A 131 19.20 -14.33 -9.79
N SER A 132 19.87 -14.68 -10.88
CA SER A 132 20.40 -13.66 -11.80
C SER A 132 19.27 -12.80 -12.37
N MET A 133 19.55 -11.56 -12.73
CA MET A 133 18.54 -10.68 -13.34
C MET A 133 17.95 -11.28 -14.61
N GLU A 134 18.78 -11.96 -15.41
CA GLU A 134 18.35 -12.66 -16.63
C GLU A 134 17.43 -13.84 -16.33
N GLU A 135 17.78 -14.70 -15.37
CA GLU A 135 16.92 -15.82 -14.96
C GLU A 135 15.61 -15.31 -14.34
N GLY A 136 15.64 -14.23 -13.57
CA GLY A 136 14.43 -13.60 -13.02
C GLY A 136 13.48 -13.10 -14.11
N ARG A 137 14.00 -12.46 -15.16
CA ARG A 137 13.22 -12.05 -16.34
C ARG A 137 12.69 -13.26 -17.11
N ARG A 138 13.55 -14.25 -17.35
CA ARG A 138 13.16 -15.51 -17.99
C ARG A 138 12.01 -16.20 -17.24
N LEU A 139 12.11 -16.34 -15.92
CA LEU A 139 11.05 -16.92 -15.10
C LEU A 139 9.77 -16.11 -15.17
N HIS A 140 9.87 -14.78 -15.14
CA HIS A 140 8.73 -13.90 -15.31
C HIS A 140 8.01 -14.15 -16.66
N ASP A 141 8.76 -14.28 -17.75
CA ASP A 141 8.20 -14.47 -19.09
C ASP A 141 7.66 -15.90 -19.27
N GLU A 142 8.41 -16.93 -18.90
CA GLU A 142 8.01 -18.34 -19.04
C GLU A 142 6.80 -18.72 -18.16
N LEU A 143 6.66 -18.11 -16.97
CA LEU A 143 5.55 -18.36 -16.06
C LEU A 143 4.26 -17.63 -16.47
N LYS A 144 4.38 -16.56 -17.26
CA LYS A 144 3.27 -15.74 -17.72
C LYS A 144 2.75 -16.16 -19.10
N TYR A 145 3.63 -16.65 -19.97
CA TYR A 145 3.34 -16.88 -21.39
C TYR A 145 2.96 -18.35 -21.69
N LYS A 146 1.71 -18.75 -21.37
CA LYS A 146 1.08 -19.92 -22.03
C LYS A 146 -0.45 -19.97 -21.87
N LYS A 147 -1.17 -18.99 -22.42
CA LYS A 147 -2.65 -19.06 -22.50
C LYS A 147 -3.23 -18.87 -23.90
N GLN A 148 -2.49 -19.11 -24.98
CA GLN A 148 -3.04 -18.93 -26.34
C GLN A 148 -2.61 -19.94 -27.43
N VAL A 149 -2.14 -21.15 -27.09
CA VAL A 149 -1.82 -22.17 -28.13
C VAL A 149 -2.38 -23.57 -27.79
N SER A 150 -3.54 -23.68 -27.15
CA SER A 150 -4.14 -25.03 -26.94
C SER A 150 -5.65 -25.12 -27.15
N GLU A 151 -6.25 -24.16 -27.85
CA GLU A 151 -7.62 -24.32 -28.38
C GLU A 151 -7.64 -23.96 -29.88
N ALA A 152 -7.02 -24.81 -30.68
CA ALA A 152 -7.41 -25.09 -32.07
C ALA A 152 -6.62 -26.34 -32.50
N GLY A 153 -7.34 -27.42 -32.80
CA GLY A 153 -6.76 -28.69 -33.20
C GLY A 153 -6.30 -28.72 -34.66
N SER A 154 -5.39 -29.69 -34.89
CA SER A 154 -4.98 -30.34 -36.15
C SER A 154 -3.64 -29.91 -36.80
N PRO A 155 -2.92 -30.87 -37.45
CA PRO A 155 -1.45 -31.03 -37.35
C PRO A 155 -0.67 -30.94 -38.69
N GLU A 156 0.66 -31.15 -38.60
CA GLU A 156 1.72 -31.39 -39.64
C GLU A 156 2.48 -30.15 -40.20
N VAL A 157 3.71 -29.81 -39.72
CA VAL A 157 5.12 -30.20 -40.14
C VAL A 157 5.72 -29.22 -41.20
N PRO A 158 7.05 -28.92 -41.32
CA PRO A 158 8.24 -29.00 -40.42
C PRO A 158 9.04 -27.68 -40.25
N GLU A 159 9.97 -27.72 -39.28
CA GLU A 159 11.33 -27.10 -39.13
C GLU A 159 11.81 -25.85 -39.90
N GLU A 160 12.57 -25.05 -39.13
CA GLU A 160 13.54 -24.00 -39.52
C GLU A 160 13.00 -22.66 -40.05
N ALA A 161 12.70 -21.75 -39.12
CA ALA A 161 12.84 -20.31 -39.34
C ALA A 161 13.19 -19.61 -38.03
N ASP A 162 14.15 -18.68 -38.13
CA ASP A 162 14.86 -17.99 -37.08
C ASP A 162 14.03 -17.52 -35.88
N ILE A 163 14.58 -17.79 -34.69
CA ILE A 163 14.19 -17.16 -33.44
C ILE A 163 14.75 -15.73 -33.46
N GLU A 164 14.21 -14.88 -34.33
CA GLU A 164 14.20 -13.45 -34.07
C GLU A 164 13.16 -13.22 -32.99
N ARG A 165 13.66 -13.18 -31.75
CA ARG A 165 12.90 -12.71 -30.58
C ARG A 165 12.29 -11.37 -30.96
N THR A 166 10.98 -11.36 -31.11
CA THR A 166 10.18 -10.14 -31.20
C THR A 166 10.40 -9.37 -29.89
N GLU A 167 11.41 -8.51 -29.87
CA GLU A 167 11.40 -7.29 -29.07
C GLU A 167 10.16 -6.54 -29.56
N LEU A 168 9.02 -6.77 -28.90
CA LEU A 168 7.87 -5.91 -29.03
C LEU A 168 8.40 -4.50 -28.79
N ASP A 169 8.30 -3.68 -29.82
CA ASP A 169 8.79 -2.32 -29.93
C ASP A 169 8.37 -1.52 -28.68
N GLU A 170 9.23 -1.51 -27.63
CA GLU A 170 8.96 -0.88 -26.34
C GLU A 170 8.69 0.63 -26.49
N SER A 171 9.06 1.20 -27.65
CA SER A 171 8.79 2.58 -28.06
C SER A 171 7.30 2.90 -28.25
N SER A 172 6.45 1.90 -28.49
CA SER A 172 5.04 2.13 -28.86
C SER A 172 4.06 2.06 -27.68
N LEU A 173 4.49 1.54 -26.52
CA LEU A 173 3.62 1.34 -25.36
C LEU A 173 3.46 2.63 -24.55
N PRO A 174 2.25 2.92 -24.01
CA PRO A 174 2.04 4.07 -23.15
C PRO A 174 2.96 4.00 -21.92
N LYS A 175 3.79 5.02 -21.76
CA LYS A 175 4.84 5.09 -20.74
C LYS A 175 4.90 6.49 -20.14
N ARG A 176 4.78 6.57 -18.81
CA ARG A 176 4.95 7.83 -18.07
C ARG A 176 5.98 7.69 -16.97
N THR A 177 6.76 8.74 -16.78
CA THR A 177 7.74 8.87 -15.71
C THR A 177 7.41 10.06 -14.81
N ILE A 178 7.95 10.08 -13.60
CA ILE A 178 7.84 11.22 -12.70
C ILE A 178 9.15 12.00 -12.64
N ALA A 179 9.06 13.33 -12.70
CA ALA A 179 10.23 14.19 -12.53
C ALA A 179 10.62 14.31 -11.05
N LEU A 180 11.91 14.54 -10.77
CA LEU A 180 12.43 14.73 -9.41
C LEU A 180 11.69 15.85 -8.65
N LYS A 181 11.37 16.95 -9.32
CA LYS A 181 10.57 18.06 -8.74
C LYS A 181 9.21 17.59 -8.23
N ALA A 182 8.56 16.68 -8.95
CA ALA A 182 7.27 16.13 -8.55
C ALA A 182 7.43 15.16 -7.37
N LEU A 183 8.54 14.42 -7.27
CA LEU A 183 8.84 13.61 -6.08
C LEU A 183 9.10 14.45 -4.83
N ILE A 184 9.80 15.57 -4.96
CA ILE A 184 10.02 16.50 -3.84
C ILE A 184 8.68 17.07 -3.35
N ILE A 185 7.82 17.50 -4.28
CA ILE A 185 6.45 17.93 -3.95
C ILE A 185 5.68 16.79 -3.29
N THR A 186 5.71 15.59 -3.86
CA THR A 186 5.03 14.40 -3.28
C THR A 186 5.51 14.16 -1.85
N GLY A 187 6.81 14.17 -1.61
CA GLY A 187 7.38 13.95 -0.28
C GLY A 187 6.96 15.01 0.72
N SER A 188 6.97 16.28 0.31
CA SER A 188 6.63 17.41 1.18
C SER A 188 5.15 17.50 1.52
N THR A 189 4.27 16.96 0.66
CA THR A 189 2.81 17.00 0.79
C THR A 189 2.17 15.65 1.11
N SER A 190 2.96 14.58 1.22
CA SER A 190 2.49 13.23 1.54
C SER A 190 2.27 13.01 3.04
N ALA A 191 1.41 12.04 3.35
CA ALA A 191 1.23 11.55 4.72
C ALA A 191 2.47 10.83 5.30
N SER A 192 3.53 10.62 4.49
CA SER A 192 4.77 9.97 4.91
C SER A 192 5.44 10.69 6.08
N PHE A 193 5.23 12.01 6.20
CA PHE A 193 5.75 12.80 7.31
C PHE A 193 5.18 12.35 8.66
N GLY A 194 3.86 12.14 8.74
CA GLY A 194 3.21 11.65 9.96
C GLY A 194 3.67 10.24 10.36
N ILE A 195 3.92 9.37 9.37
CA ILE A 195 4.46 8.02 9.62
C ILE A 195 5.87 8.11 10.21
N LEU A 196 6.72 9.00 9.69
CA LEU A 196 8.07 9.18 10.22
C LEU A 196 8.10 9.79 11.61
N ILE A 197 7.20 10.72 11.92
CA ILE A 197 7.02 11.20 13.31
C ILE A 197 6.64 10.03 14.21
N GLY A 198 5.66 9.21 13.81
CA GLY A 198 5.23 8.05 14.59
C GLY A 198 6.35 7.03 14.79
N LEU A 199 7.11 6.73 13.73
CA LEU A 199 8.27 5.83 13.80
C LEU A 199 9.38 6.42 14.68
N PHE A 200 9.65 7.72 14.56
CA PHE A 200 10.62 8.40 15.40
C PHE A 200 10.19 8.35 16.87
N GLY A 201 8.93 8.62 17.17
CA GLY A 201 8.39 8.51 18.54
C GLY A 201 8.48 7.10 19.09
N ALA A 202 8.13 6.07 18.30
CA ALA A 202 8.24 4.66 18.72
C ALA A 202 9.69 4.19 18.88
N ALA A 203 10.61 4.68 18.03
CA ALA A 203 12.03 4.43 18.18
C ALA A 203 12.57 5.14 19.41
N PHE A 204 12.18 6.40 19.61
CA PHE A 204 12.56 7.21 20.76
C PHE A 204 12.07 6.58 22.06
N SER A 205 10.83 6.09 22.14
CA SER A 205 10.33 5.42 23.36
C SER A 205 11.09 4.14 23.69
N GLN A 206 11.54 3.39 22.67
CA GLN A 206 12.40 2.22 22.89
C GLN A 206 13.79 2.62 23.36
N VAL A 207 14.35 3.71 22.82
CA VAL A 207 15.65 4.23 23.23
C VAL A 207 15.58 4.86 24.62
N GLU A 208 14.51 5.58 24.95
CA GLU A 208 14.28 6.23 26.25
C GLU A 208 14.32 5.22 27.39
N ALA A 209 13.69 4.06 27.23
CA ALA A 209 13.74 2.96 28.20
C ALA A 209 15.17 2.41 28.45
N LEU A 210 16.13 2.77 27.60
CA LEU A 210 17.52 2.33 27.66
C LEU A 210 18.47 3.46 28.12
N ILE A 211 18.00 4.70 28.21
CA ILE A 211 18.81 5.84 28.67
C ILE A 211 18.85 5.83 30.20
N PRO A 212 20.03 5.84 30.86
CA PRO A 212 20.11 5.91 32.31
C PRO A 212 19.48 7.19 32.87
N ASP A 213 18.84 7.10 34.03
CA ASP A 213 18.11 8.22 34.66
C ASP A 213 18.95 9.48 34.82
N GLN A 214 20.26 9.35 35.06
CA GLN A 214 21.18 10.49 35.19
C GLN A 214 21.24 11.32 33.91
N PHE A 215 21.42 10.67 32.75
CA PHE A 215 21.45 11.33 31.45
C PHE A 215 20.09 11.95 31.10
N TYR A 216 19.00 11.26 31.43
CA TYR A 216 17.65 11.79 31.22
C TYR A 216 17.42 13.04 32.06
N ASN A 217 17.73 12.98 33.35
CA ASN A 217 17.55 14.10 34.28
C ASN A 217 18.45 15.29 33.93
N ASP A 218 19.69 15.05 33.48
CA ASP A 218 20.59 16.12 33.02
C ASP A 218 20.07 16.76 31.72
N ALA A 219 19.59 15.95 30.77
CA ALA A 219 18.99 16.45 29.54
C ALA A 219 17.71 17.26 29.81
N VAL A 220 16.85 16.80 30.73
CA VAL A 220 15.65 17.52 31.16
C VAL A 220 16.02 18.82 31.86
N ARG A 221 17.02 18.81 32.76
CA ARG A 221 17.49 20.02 33.43
C ARG A 221 18.07 21.03 32.45
N LEU A 222 18.83 20.56 31.45
CA LEU A 222 19.32 21.39 30.36
C LEU A 222 18.14 21.94 29.54
N ALA A 223 17.15 21.12 29.19
CA ALA A 223 15.97 21.59 28.47
C ALA A 223 15.15 22.63 29.25
N LEU A 224 15.05 22.48 30.57
CA LEU A 224 14.38 23.45 31.45
C LEU A 224 15.20 24.72 31.67
N SER A 225 16.53 24.65 31.61
CA SER A 225 17.41 25.82 31.71
C SER A 225 17.47 26.61 30.41
N LEU A 226 17.25 25.95 29.26
CA LEU A 226 16.98 26.60 28.00
C LEU A 226 15.61 27.30 28.10
N GLY A 227 15.61 28.63 27.97
CA GLY A 227 14.36 29.40 28.00
C GLY A 227 13.35 28.89 26.96
N MET A 228 12.05 29.07 27.24
CA MET A 228 10.95 28.54 26.43
C MET A 228 11.09 28.84 24.92
N GLN A 229 11.67 29.99 24.57
CA GLN A 229 11.93 30.38 23.19
C GLN A 229 12.93 29.44 22.48
N ILE A 230 14.01 29.06 23.16
CA ILE A 230 15.02 28.14 22.59
C ILE A 230 14.41 26.75 22.40
N MET A 231 13.60 26.30 23.35
CA MET A 231 12.89 25.03 23.24
C MET A 231 11.92 25.00 22.05
N ILE A 232 11.20 26.09 21.80
CA ILE A 232 10.33 26.22 20.63
C ILE A 232 11.15 26.17 19.33
N ILE A 233 12.26 26.92 19.26
CA ILE A 233 13.15 26.91 18.09
C ILE A 233 13.70 25.51 17.84
N PHE A 234 14.18 24.83 18.89
CA PHE A 234 14.69 23.46 18.79
C PHE A 234 13.60 22.50 18.30
N ALA A 235 12.37 22.59 18.83
CA ALA A 235 11.25 21.78 18.37
C ALA A 235 10.93 22.03 16.88
N ILE A 236 10.96 23.28 16.42
CA ILE A 236 10.77 23.63 15.01
C ILE A 236 11.89 23.01 14.14
N ILE A 237 13.15 23.08 14.58
CA ILE A 237 14.28 22.48 13.87
C ILE A 237 14.11 20.97 13.74
N VAL A 238 13.71 20.28 14.82
CA VAL A 238 13.47 18.83 14.79
C VAL A 238 12.32 18.48 13.83
N ILE A 239 11.22 19.23 13.88
CA ILE A 239 10.07 19.06 12.97
C ILE A 239 10.52 19.24 11.50
N LEU A 240 11.30 20.29 11.22
CA LEU A 240 11.81 20.58 9.88
C LEU A 240 12.78 19.48 9.41
N PHE A 241 13.66 19.01 10.29
CA PHE A 241 14.57 17.91 9.99
C PHE A 241 13.81 16.61 9.65
N LEU A 242 12.80 16.24 10.44
CA LEU A 242 11.94 15.08 10.15
C LEU A 242 11.17 15.26 8.83
N TRP A 243 10.79 16.49 8.49
CA TRP A 243 10.12 16.80 7.23
C TRP A 243 11.05 16.62 6.03
N ILE A 244 12.29 17.12 6.12
CA ILE A 244 13.33 16.87 5.10
C ILE A 244 13.59 15.37 4.95
N LEU A 245 13.67 14.65 6.07
CA LEU A 245 13.87 13.20 6.04
C LEU A 245 12.70 12.47 5.36
N SER A 246 11.48 12.99 5.48
CA SER A 246 10.30 12.50 4.76
C SER A 246 10.38 12.71 3.25
N ILE A 247 10.84 13.89 2.82
CA ILE A 247 11.08 14.18 1.41
C ILE A 247 12.13 13.22 0.87
N LEU A 248 13.25 13.09 1.56
CA LEU A 248 14.34 12.21 1.16
C LEU A 248 13.88 10.74 1.07
N TYR A 249 13.13 10.27 2.07
CA TYR A 249 12.53 8.93 2.04
C TYR A 249 11.66 8.71 0.81
N THR A 250 10.79 9.68 0.48
CA THR A 250 9.89 9.59 -0.67
C THR A 250 10.68 9.59 -1.98
N VAL A 251 11.69 10.45 -2.12
CA VAL A 251 12.58 10.49 -3.29
C VAL A 251 13.32 9.16 -3.46
N ILE A 252 13.85 8.58 -2.38
CA ILE A 252 14.53 7.27 -2.43
C ILE A 252 13.55 6.15 -2.82
N LYS A 253 12.33 6.17 -2.28
CA LYS A 253 11.30 5.14 -2.49
C LYS A 253 10.76 5.13 -3.92
N ASP A 254 10.46 6.31 -4.46
CA ASP A 254 9.82 6.49 -5.77
C ASP A 254 10.82 7.01 -6.83
N TRP A 255 12.12 6.86 -6.60
CA TRP A 255 13.17 7.24 -7.56
C TRP A 255 12.98 6.52 -8.91
N ASN A 256 13.18 7.26 -10.01
CA ASN A 256 13.02 6.75 -11.37
C ASN A 256 11.70 6.00 -11.60
N PHE A 257 10.62 6.48 -10.96
CA PHE A 257 9.29 5.90 -11.12
C PHE A 257 8.88 5.92 -12.60
N THR A 258 8.54 4.76 -13.12
CA THR A 258 8.04 4.58 -14.48
C THR A 258 6.85 3.64 -14.45
N ILE A 259 5.75 4.06 -15.07
CA ILE A 259 4.59 3.21 -15.35
C ILE A 259 4.54 2.91 -16.86
N THR A 260 4.34 1.64 -17.20
CA THR A 260 4.18 1.18 -18.58
C THR A 260 2.92 0.33 -18.70
N ARG A 261 2.12 0.58 -19.73
CA ARG A 261 0.91 -0.19 -20.05
C ARG A 261 1.23 -1.27 -21.08
N TYR A 262 1.08 -2.53 -20.70
CA TYR A 262 1.01 -3.67 -21.62
C TYR A 262 -0.44 -4.08 -21.83
N GLU A 263 -0.76 -4.93 -22.81
CA GLU A 263 -2.15 -5.32 -23.12
C GLU A 263 -2.99 -5.74 -21.90
N LYS A 264 -2.46 -6.63 -21.05
CA LYS A 264 -3.19 -7.24 -19.93
C LYS A 264 -2.70 -6.81 -18.55
N GLU A 265 -1.64 -6.00 -18.47
CA GLU A 265 -0.96 -5.68 -17.21
C GLU A 265 -0.34 -4.28 -17.21
N LEU A 266 -0.16 -3.72 -16.02
CA LEU A 266 0.61 -2.51 -15.76
C LEU A 266 1.92 -2.87 -15.08
N PHE A 267 3.03 -2.35 -15.60
CA PHE A 267 4.34 -2.47 -14.96
C PHE A 267 4.72 -1.16 -14.29
N ILE A 268 5.13 -1.25 -13.04
CA ILE A 268 5.62 -0.12 -12.27
C ILE A 268 7.03 -0.42 -11.82
N THR A 269 7.99 0.39 -12.28
CA THR A 269 9.38 0.32 -11.81
C THR A 269 9.71 1.55 -10.96
N ARG A 270 10.34 1.36 -9.79
CA ARG A 270 10.71 2.46 -8.88
C ARG A 270 11.77 2.06 -7.86
N GLY A 271 12.43 3.06 -7.28
CA GLY A 271 13.26 2.92 -6.08
C GLY A 271 14.76 3.00 -6.34
N LEU A 272 15.46 3.74 -5.46
CA LEU A 272 16.89 3.98 -5.54
C LEU A 272 17.71 2.94 -4.77
N LEU A 273 17.34 2.62 -3.53
CA LEU A 273 18.06 1.62 -2.72
C LEU A 273 17.54 0.20 -2.95
N GLU A 274 16.23 0.07 -3.10
CA GLU A 274 15.55 -1.16 -3.46
C GLU A 274 14.74 -0.89 -4.74
N LYS A 275 15.29 -1.27 -5.89
CA LYS A 275 14.62 -1.16 -7.18
C LYS A 275 13.57 -2.25 -7.26
N LYS A 276 12.30 -1.88 -7.37
CA LYS A 276 11.16 -2.79 -7.49
C LYS A 276 10.55 -2.67 -8.87
N GLN A 277 10.18 -3.80 -9.45
CA GLN A 277 9.32 -3.92 -10.61
C GLN A 277 8.08 -4.70 -10.16
N THR A 278 6.96 -4.00 -10.07
CA THR A 278 5.67 -4.55 -9.67
C THR A 278 4.80 -4.76 -10.89
N THR A 279 4.19 -5.93 -10.98
CA THR A 279 3.34 -6.34 -12.08
C THR A 279 1.89 -6.39 -11.61
N ILE A 280 1.03 -5.54 -12.20
CA ILE A 280 -0.39 -5.45 -11.84
C ILE A 280 -1.23 -5.93 -13.02
N PRO A 281 -1.79 -7.15 -12.99
CA PRO A 281 -2.74 -7.57 -14.00
C PRO A 281 -4.03 -6.77 -13.91
N LEU A 282 -4.50 -6.27 -15.05
CA LEU A 282 -5.73 -5.45 -15.09
C LEU A 282 -6.95 -6.19 -14.53
N LYS A 283 -7.06 -7.48 -14.83
CA LYS A 283 -8.17 -8.32 -14.37
C LYS A 283 -8.25 -8.42 -12.84
N ARG A 284 -7.18 -8.05 -12.12
CA ARG A 284 -7.16 -8.01 -10.65
C ARG A 284 -7.55 -6.65 -10.09
N ILE A 285 -7.55 -5.58 -10.90
CA ILE A 285 -7.97 -4.26 -10.47
C ILE A 285 -9.48 -4.29 -10.16
N GLN A 286 -9.82 -3.96 -8.93
CA GLN A 286 -11.18 -3.93 -8.41
C GLN A 286 -11.75 -2.51 -8.46
N ALA A 287 -10.93 -1.52 -8.13
CA ALA A 287 -11.29 -0.11 -8.24
C ALA A 287 -10.06 0.73 -8.61
N VAL A 288 -10.30 1.86 -9.27
CA VAL A 288 -9.30 2.89 -9.53
C VAL A 288 -9.65 4.10 -8.69
N GLY A 289 -8.69 4.66 -7.99
CA GLY A 289 -8.96 5.76 -7.08
C GLY A 289 -8.01 6.94 -7.18
N ILE A 290 -8.54 8.09 -6.79
CA ILE A 290 -7.89 9.39 -6.76
C ILE A 290 -7.91 9.87 -5.33
N LYS A 291 -6.74 10.16 -4.78
CA LYS A 291 -6.65 10.69 -3.42
C LYS A 291 -6.02 12.07 -3.41
N GLU A 292 -6.81 13.02 -2.93
CA GLU A 292 -6.47 14.43 -2.80
C GLU A 292 -6.29 14.73 -1.30
N SER A 293 -5.04 14.82 -0.83
CA SER A 293 -4.79 15.35 0.51
C SER A 293 -5.21 16.83 0.57
N PRO A 294 -5.46 17.44 1.75
CA PRO A 294 -5.80 18.86 1.84
C PRO A 294 -4.79 19.77 1.10
N ILE A 295 -3.51 19.42 1.17
CA ILE A 295 -2.44 20.14 0.48
C ILE A 295 -2.51 19.91 -1.04
N HIS A 296 -2.68 18.66 -1.48
CA HIS A 296 -2.85 18.35 -2.91
C HIS A 296 -4.07 19.06 -3.50
N GLN A 297 -5.20 19.07 -2.80
CA GLN A 297 -6.42 19.74 -3.22
C GLN A 297 -6.19 21.25 -3.42
N LEU A 298 -5.47 21.89 -2.48
CA LEU A 298 -5.14 23.32 -2.57
C LEU A 298 -4.30 23.64 -3.81
N PHE A 299 -3.36 22.78 -4.16
CA PHE A 299 -2.48 22.96 -5.32
C PHE A 299 -2.97 22.28 -6.62
N GLY A 300 -4.16 21.67 -6.62
CA GLY A 300 -4.74 20.99 -7.78
C GLY A 300 -4.05 19.68 -8.20
N PHE A 301 -3.35 19.03 -7.27
CA PHE A 301 -2.73 17.73 -7.45
C PHE A 301 -3.57 16.58 -6.88
N ALA A 302 -3.26 15.37 -7.29
CA ALA A 302 -3.81 14.14 -6.73
C ALA A 302 -2.82 12.98 -6.93
N ARG A 303 -2.94 11.95 -6.09
CA ARG A 303 -2.28 10.65 -6.31
C ARG A 303 -3.29 9.67 -6.91
N ILE A 304 -2.84 8.80 -7.81
CA ILE A 304 -3.67 7.74 -8.39
C ILE A 304 -3.25 6.41 -7.81
N TYR A 305 -4.24 5.62 -7.41
CA TYR A 305 -4.04 4.28 -6.87
C TYR A 305 -5.02 3.29 -7.50
N VAL A 306 -4.72 2.02 -7.35
CA VAL A 306 -5.62 0.91 -7.66
C VAL A 306 -5.83 0.05 -6.42
N GLU A 307 -7.06 -0.42 -6.26
CA GLU A 307 -7.39 -1.49 -5.31
C GLU A 307 -7.27 -2.82 -6.06
N ILE A 308 -6.40 -3.71 -5.59
CA ILE A 308 -6.11 -4.98 -6.24
C ILE A 308 -6.71 -6.09 -5.39
N ALA A 309 -7.37 -7.05 -6.04
CA ALA A 309 -7.70 -8.32 -5.39
C ALA A 309 -6.40 -9.06 -5.07
N SER A 310 -5.98 -9.02 -3.82
CA SER A 310 -4.86 -9.79 -3.29
C SER A 310 -5.31 -10.53 -2.05
N ALA A 311 -4.90 -11.78 -1.97
CA ALA A 311 -5.30 -12.72 -0.94
C ALA A 311 -4.34 -12.67 0.27
N ASN A 312 -3.31 -11.81 0.20
CA ASN A 312 -2.24 -11.72 1.18
C ASN A 312 -2.46 -10.64 2.24
N THR A 313 -2.36 -11.06 3.50
CA THR A 313 -2.27 -10.21 4.70
C THR A 313 -0.82 -9.92 5.06
N ASP A 314 0.05 -9.64 4.07
CA ASP A 314 1.43 -9.28 4.38
C ASP A 314 1.47 -7.79 4.78
N ASN A 315 2.17 -7.50 5.88
CA ASN A 315 2.20 -6.23 6.65
C ASN A 315 2.77 -5.00 5.89
N SER A 316 2.60 -4.90 4.58
CA SER A 316 2.84 -3.67 3.84
C SER A 316 1.69 -2.70 4.11
N GLN A 317 1.95 -1.67 4.91
CA GLN A 317 1.01 -0.64 5.39
C GLN A 317 0.26 0.14 4.28
N GLU A 318 0.48 -0.16 3.01
CA GLU A 318 -0.29 0.41 1.90
C GLU A 318 -1.43 -0.53 1.51
N VAL A 319 -2.64 -0.20 1.97
CA VAL A 319 -3.90 -0.87 1.60
C VAL A 319 -4.16 -0.76 0.09
N ASN A 320 -3.58 0.25 -0.57
CA ASN A 320 -3.85 0.61 -1.96
C ASN A 320 -2.54 0.75 -2.72
N THR A 321 -2.44 0.17 -3.92
CA THR A 321 -1.23 0.25 -4.75
C THR A 321 -1.21 1.55 -5.54
N VAL A 322 -0.24 2.43 -5.25
CA VAL A 322 -0.06 3.70 -5.97
C VAL A 322 0.46 3.42 -7.39
N ILE A 323 -0.29 3.87 -8.41
CA ILE A 323 0.10 3.76 -9.82
C ILE A 323 0.68 5.06 -10.38
N PHE A 324 0.36 6.21 -9.77
CA PHE A 324 1.03 7.46 -10.09
C PHE A 324 1.08 8.38 -8.87
N PRO A 325 2.27 8.77 -8.36
CA PRO A 325 2.39 9.49 -7.09
C PRO A 325 1.80 10.90 -7.08
N LEU A 326 1.92 11.64 -8.19
CA LEU A 326 1.49 13.04 -8.28
C LEU A 326 1.07 13.39 -9.71
N LEU A 327 -0.20 13.64 -9.92
CA LEU A 327 -0.78 14.11 -11.18
C LEU A 327 -1.60 15.38 -10.96
N ARG A 328 -1.66 16.28 -11.94
CA ARG A 328 -2.61 17.39 -11.94
C ARG A 328 -4.02 16.85 -12.17
N LYS A 329 -5.02 17.37 -11.45
CA LYS A 329 -6.41 16.91 -11.56
C LYS A 329 -6.97 16.95 -12.99
N LYS A 330 -6.58 17.97 -13.78
CA LYS A 330 -7.01 18.14 -15.18
C LYS A 330 -6.48 17.04 -16.12
N GLU A 331 -5.38 16.41 -15.78
CA GLU A 331 -4.77 15.34 -16.59
C GLU A 331 -5.37 13.96 -16.28
N PHE A 332 -6.24 13.84 -15.29
CA PHE A 332 -6.72 12.56 -14.81
C PHE A 332 -7.48 11.76 -15.88
N THR A 333 -8.43 12.41 -16.57
CA THR A 333 -9.19 11.76 -17.65
C THR A 333 -8.26 11.27 -18.77
N SER A 334 -7.27 12.08 -19.14
CA SER A 334 -6.26 11.70 -20.14
C SER A 334 -5.40 10.52 -19.67
N PHE A 335 -4.96 10.54 -18.41
CA PHE A 335 -4.20 9.44 -17.82
C PHE A 335 -4.99 8.13 -17.80
N LEU A 336 -6.27 8.17 -17.41
CA LEU A 336 -7.12 6.97 -17.45
C LEU A 336 -7.32 6.48 -18.88
N SER A 337 -7.60 7.35 -19.84
CA SER A 337 -7.76 6.92 -21.24
C SER A 337 -6.48 6.25 -21.80
N GLU A 338 -5.31 6.67 -21.33
CA GLU A 338 -4.01 6.15 -21.75
C GLU A 338 -3.68 4.80 -21.07
N PHE A 339 -3.90 4.69 -19.76
CA PHE A 339 -3.44 3.52 -18.97
C PHE A 339 -4.56 2.54 -18.59
N LEU A 340 -5.79 3.00 -18.43
CA LEU A 340 -6.92 2.22 -17.89
C LEU A 340 -8.24 2.64 -18.60
N PRO A 341 -8.35 2.43 -19.93
CA PRO A 341 -9.52 2.85 -20.71
C PRO A 341 -10.81 2.15 -20.29
N GLU A 342 -10.71 1.06 -19.50
CA GLU A 342 -11.87 0.36 -18.94
C GLU A 342 -12.59 1.14 -17.82
N TYR A 343 -12.03 2.27 -17.38
CA TYR A 343 -12.55 3.09 -16.28
C TYR A 343 -12.82 4.51 -16.77
N ASN A 344 -14.09 4.90 -16.88
CA ASN A 344 -14.42 6.28 -17.25
C ASN A 344 -14.57 7.14 -16.01
N TYR A 345 -13.85 8.26 -15.97
CA TYR A 345 -14.03 9.25 -14.93
C TYR A 345 -15.06 10.31 -15.34
N SER A 346 -16.14 10.41 -14.57
CA SER A 346 -17.09 11.51 -14.69
C SER A 346 -17.14 12.29 -13.39
N SER A 347 -16.66 13.54 -13.42
CA SER A 347 -16.76 14.47 -12.29
C SER A 347 -17.95 15.43 -12.38
N GLU A 348 -18.62 15.50 -13.53
CA GLU A 348 -19.62 16.55 -13.81
C GLU A 348 -21.00 16.21 -13.24
N ASN A 349 -21.31 14.93 -13.03
CA ASN A 349 -22.64 14.46 -12.61
C ASN A 349 -22.67 13.88 -11.19
N LEU A 350 -21.87 14.42 -10.26
CA LEU A 350 -21.87 13.96 -8.87
C LEU A 350 -23.12 14.42 -8.12
N ILE A 351 -23.88 13.46 -7.62
CA ILE A 351 -25.02 13.67 -6.73
C ILE A 351 -24.49 13.75 -5.30
N HIS A 352 -24.77 14.88 -4.64
CA HIS A 352 -24.35 15.16 -3.28
C HIS A 352 -25.46 14.84 -2.26
N PRO A 353 -25.09 14.54 -0.99
CA PRO A 353 -26.05 14.38 0.09
C PRO A 353 -26.98 15.61 0.24
N PRO A 354 -28.24 15.41 0.69
CA PRO A 354 -29.19 16.51 0.87
C PRO A 354 -28.74 17.43 2.00
N LYS A 355 -29.14 18.71 1.96
CA LYS A 355 -28.82 19.70 3.03
C LYS A 355 -29.24 19.25 4.43
N LYS A 356 -30.27 18.41 4.55
CA LYS A 356 -30.71 17.80 5.82
C LYS A 356 -29.65 16.92 6.48
N ALA A 357 -28.66 16.45 5.72
CA ALA A 357 -27.55 15.65 6.23
C ALA A 357 -26.47 16.50 6.93
N LEU A 358 -26.37 17.81 6.65
CA LEU A 358 -25.32 18.69 7.15
C LEU A 358 -25.11 18.63 8.68
N PRO A 359 -26.15 18.66 9.54
CA PRO A 359 -25.98 18.60 10.98
C PRO A 359 -25.23 17.36 11.47
N TYR A 360 -25.42 16.20 10.80
CA TYR A 360 -24.73 14.96 11.17
C TYR A 360 -23.23 15.03 10.88
N TYR A 361 -22.82 15.69 9.80
CA TYR A 361 -21.42 15.92 9.49
C TYR A 361 -20.78 16.89 10.48
N LEU A 362 -21.44 18.01 10.77
CA LEU A 362 -20.95 18.99 11.74
C LEU A 362 -20.82 18.38 13.13
N TRP A 363 -21.86 17.69 13.61
CA TRP A 363 -21.85 17.05 14.92
C TRP A 363 -20.73 16.00 15.05
N ARG A 364 -20.55 15.15 14.03
CA ARG A 364 -19.49 14.14 13.99
C ARG A 364 -18.08 14.73 14.02
N SER A 365 -17.91 15.96 13.54
CA SER A 365 -16.61 16.65 13.59
C SER A 365 -16.43 17.45 14.88
N ILE A 366 -17.48 18.02 15.44
CA ILE A 366 -17.42 18.97 16.57
C ILE A 366 -17.52 18.28 17.93
N ASN A 367 -18.14 17.10 18.04
CA ASN A 367 -18.43 16.47 19.33
C ASN A 367 -17.20 16.26 20.24
N ILE A 368 -16.07 15.77 19.71
CA ILE A 368 -14.84 15.56 20.49
C ILE A 368 -14.20 16.89 20.91
N PRO A 369 -13.95 17.86 19.99
CA PRO A 369 -13.48 19.19 20.38
C PRO A 369 -14.40 19.91 21.38
N LEU A 370 -15.72 19.77 21.24
CA LEU A 370 -16.69 20.36 22.16
C LEU A 370 -16.51 19.85 23.59
N LEU A 371 -16.30 18.54 23.76
CA LEU A 371 -15.99 17.96 25.07
C LEU A 371 -14.69 18.53 25.65
N ALA A 372 -13.65 18.71 24.81
CA ALA A 372 -12.41 19.34 25.24
C ALA A 372 -12.61 20.79 25.67
N VAL A 373 -13.44 21.58 24.96
CA VAL A 373 -13.82 22.94 25.37
C VAL A 373 -14.47 22.94 26.76
N ILE A 374 -15.39 22.01 27.01
CA ILE A 374 -16.09 21.91 28.31
C ILE A 374 -15.09 21.57 29.43
N ILE A 375 -14.24 20.56 29.23
CA ILE A 375 -13.24 20.14 30.23
C ILE A 375 -12.24 21.27 30.50
N THR A 376 -11.64 21.85 29.47
CA THR A 376 -10.68 22.95 29.61
C THR A 376 -11.34 24.19 30.20
N GLY A 377 -12.59 24.48 29.86
CA GLY A 377 -13.32 25.60 30.46
C GLY A 377 -13.54 25.47 31.97
N ILE A 378 -13.77 24.24 32.46
CA ILE A 378 -13.97 23.97 33.90
C ILE A 378 -12.63 23.99 34.67
N PHE A 379 -11.60 23.30 34.17
CA PHE A 379 -10.37 23.07 34.91
C PHE A 379 -9.24 24.07 34.59
N PHE A 380 -9.27 24.67 33.39
CA PHE A 380 -8.16 25.43 32.82
C PHE A 380 -8.66 26.64 32.03
N SER A 381 -9.56 27.44 32.63
CA SER A 381 -10.30 28.52 31.95
C SER A 381 -9.41 29.47 31.13
N SER A 382 -8.21 29.81 31.61
CA SER A 382 -7.24 30.66 30.88
C SER A 382 -6.81 30.11 29.50
N TYR A 383 -6.97 28.80 29.27
CA TYR A 383 -6.58 28.10 28.04
C TYR A 383 -7.76 27.63 27.20
N ILE A 384 -9.00 28.04 27.53
CA ILE A 384 -10.22 27.63 26.81
C ILE A 384 -10.20 27.98 25.32
N TRP A 385 -9.45 29.01 24.93
CA TRP A 385 -9.32 29.44 23.54
C TRP A 385 -8.68 28.37 22.64
N ILE A 386 -7.80 27.51 23.16
CA ILE A 386 -7.14 26.44 22.39
C ILE A 386 -8.15 25.44 21.82
N PRO A 387 -8.97 24.75 22.64
CA PRO A 387 -9.96 23.82 22.12
C PRO A 387 -11.09 24.51 21.35
N VAL A 388 -11.38 25.80 21.61
CA VAL A 388 -12.35 26.57 20.81
C VAL A 388 -11.86 26.75 19.38
N ILE A 389 -10.59 27.12 19.17
CA ILE A 389 -9.99 27.21 17.83
C ILE A 389 -10.02 25.84 17.14
N ILE A 390 -9.66 24.77 17.85
CA ILE A 390 -9.73 23.40 17.32
C ILE A 390 -11.16 23.06 16.90
N MET A 391 -12.16 23.37 17.74
CA MET A 391 -13.57 23.12 17.43
C MET A 391 -14.02 23.84 16.16
N LEU A 392 -13.61 25.10 15.96
CA LEU A 392 -13.90 25.85 14.74
C LEU A 392 -13.26 25.21 13.50
N VAL A 393 -11.98 24.81 13.60
CA VAL A 393 -11.27 24.12 12.51
C VAL A 393 -11.98 22.81 12.14
N PHE A 394 -12.40 22.03 13.14
CA PHE A 394 -13.15 20.80 12.92
C PHE A 394 -14.56 21.06 12.36
N GLY A 395 -15.22 22.15 12.74
CA GLY A 395 -16.49 22.57 12.15
C GLY A 395 -16.37 22.89 10.66
N VAL A 396 -15.35 23.67 10.27
CA VAL A 396 -15.02 23.93 8.86
C VAL A 396 -14.72 22.64 8.12
N MET A 397 -13.99 21.72 8.76
CA MET A 397 -13.70 20.41 8.18
C MET A 397 -14.95 19.56 8.00
N GLY A 398 -15.89 19.56 8.95
CA GLY A 398 -17.17 18.86 8.85
C GLY A 398 -18.01 19.37 7.67
N PHE A 399 -18.03 20.69 7.47
CA PHE A 399 -18.64 21.30 6.29
C PHE A 399 -17.93 20.90 4.98
N ALA A 400 -16.59 20.90 4.96
CA ALA A 400 -15.81 20.48 3.80
C ALA A 400 -16.03 18.99 3.46
N VAL A 401 -16.23 18.13 4.47
CA VAL A 401 -16.61 16.73 4.29
C VAL A 401 -17.97 16.64 3.61
N PHE A 402 -18.98 17.35 4.13
CA PHE A 402 -20.32 17.40 3.55
C PHE A 402 -20.31 17.82 2.06
N GLN A 403 -19.54 18.85 1.70
CA GLN A 403 -19.44 19.31 0.31
C GLN A 403 -18.70 18.34 -0.62
N SER A 404 -17.84 17.48 -0.08
CA SER A 404 -16.97 16.61 -0.88
C SER A 404 -17.54 15.22 -1.16
N ILE A 405 -18.56 14.80 -0.40
CA ILE A 405 -19.16 13.49 -0.54
C ILE A 405 -20.15 13.49 -1.69
N GLY A 406 -20.15 12.42 -2.47
CA GLY A 406 -21.13 12.25 -3.53
C GLY A 406 -20.92 10.94 -4.27
N TYR A 407 -21.82 10.67 -5.20
CA TYR A 407 -21.71 9.52 -6.09
C TYR A 407 -22.17 9.89 -7.50
N ALA A 408 -21.72 9.13 -8.49
CA ALA A 408 -22.22 9.19 -9.85
C ALA A 408 -22.27 7.77 -10.40
N ILE A 409 -23.36 7.42 -11.08
CA ILE A 409 -23.49 6.14 -11.76
C ILE A 409 -23.36 6.40 -13.27
N ASP A 410 -22.49 5.63 -13.90
CA ASP A 410 -22.34 5.50 -15.35
C ASP A 410 -22.61 4.02 -15.67
N ALA A 411 -23.29 3.69 -16.77
CA ALA A 411 -24.01 2.42 -16.99
C ALA A 411 -23.40 1.16 -16.30
N GLN A 412 -22.09 0.92 -16.42
CA GLN A 412 -21.40 -0.25 -15.85
C GLN A 412 -20.48 0.02 -14.65
N GLN A 413 -20.47 1.22 -14.08
CA GLN A 413 -19.59 1.62 -12.98
C GLN A 413 -20.17 2.71 -12.09
N ILE A 414 -19.76 2.73 -10.82
CA ILE A 414 -20.10 3.78 -9.87
C ILE A 414 -18.84 4.53 -9.45
N THR A 415 -18.90 5.86 -9.50
CA THR A 415 -17.91 6.75 -8.92
C THR A 415 -18.38 7.19 -7.56
N VAL A 416 -17.55 7.01 -6.53
CA VAL A 416 -17.89 7.30 -5.13
C VAL A 416 -16.86 8.25 -4.56
N GLN A 417 -17.31 9.34 -3.96
CA GLN A 417 -16.46 10.32 -3.28
C GLN A 417 -16.70 10.28 -1.78
N THR A 418 -15.63 10.09 -1.02
CA THR A 418 -15.65 10.08 0.44
C THR A 418 -14.54 10.98 0.98
N ARG A 419 -14.66 11.43 2.24
CA ARG A 419 -13.63 12.24 2.89
C ARG A 419 -13.59 11.99 4.38
N ILE A 420 -12.38 11.77 4.90
CA ILE A 420 -12.07 11.84 6.33
C ILE A 420 -11.16 13.05 6.54
N ILE A 421 -9.93 12.98 6.02
CA ILE A 421 -8.99 14.10 5.93
C ILE A 421 -8.74 14.41 4.45
N SER A 422 -8.19 13.42 3.74
CA SER A 422 -8.09 13.44 2.28
C SER A 422 -9.43 13.12 1.64
N LYS A 423 -9.72 13.79 0.52
CA LYS A 423 -10.80 13.40 -0.37
C LYS A 423 -10.36 12.19 -1.18
N ASP A 424 -11.20 11.16 -1.20
CA ASP A 424 -10.95 9.87 -1.84
C ASP A 424 -12.08 9.60 -2.83
N THR A 425 -11.74 9.56 -4.12
CA THR A 425 -12.67 9.26 -5.21
C THR A 425 -12.34 7.90 -5.78
N ALA A 426 -13.27 6.95 -5.75
CA ALA A 426 -13.06 5.61 -6.29
C ALA A 426 -14.06 5.33 -7.41
N ILE A 427 -13.57 4.77 -8.51
CA ILE A 427 -14.34 4.29 -9.65
C ILE A 427 -14.39 2.77 -9.55
N ILE A 428 -15.59 2.23 -9.42
CA ILE A 428 -15.83 0.82 -9.11
C ILE A 428 -16.76 0.26 -10.19
N PRO A 429 -16.29 -0.68 -11.03
CA PRO A 429 -17.17 -1.36 -11.98
C PRO A 429 -18.21 -2.18 -11.23
N HIS A 430 -19.43 -2.23 -11.75
CA HIS A 430 -20.58 -2.95 -11.18
C HIS A 430 -20.21 -4.38 -10.75
N ARG A 431 -19.60 -5.15 -11.66
CA ARG A 431 -19.13 -6.52 -11.43
C ARG A 431 -18.08 -6.72 -10.33
N ARG A 432 -17.52 -5.64 -9.77
CA ARG A 432 -16.49 -5.68 -8.72
C ARG A 432 -17.06 -5.43 -7.33
N ILE A 433 -18.30 -4.96 -7.23
CA ILE A 433 -19.02 -4.82 -5.97
C ILE A 433 -19.44 -6.22 -5.52
N GLN A 434 -19.06 -6.60 -4.30
CA GLN A 434 -19.34 -7.92 -3.73
C GLN A 434 -20.52 -7.91 -2.76
N ALA A 435 -20.67 -6.81 -2.03
CA ALA A 435 -21.77 -6.61 -1.11
C ALA A 435 -22.13 -5.13 -1.06
N LEU A 436 -23.42 -4.88 -0.89
CA LEU A 436 -23.99 -3.56 -0.70
C LEU A 436 -24.91 -3.62 0.51
N GLN A 437 -24.67 -2.75 1.49
CA GLN A 437 -25.44 -2.71 2.73
C GLN A 437 -26.01 -1.31 2.97
N GLN A 438 -27.33 -1.25 3.14
CA GLN A 438 -28.05 -0.04 3.53
C GLN A 438 -28.30 -0.05 5.04
N LYS A 439 -27.93 1.05 5.72
CA LYS A 439 -28.12 1.23 7.17
C LYS A 439 -28.95 2.47 7.45
N GLN A 440 -29.99 2.30 8.27
CA GLN A 440 -30.84 3.39 8.75
C GLN A 440 -31.16 3.19 10.22
N HIS A 441 -30.89 4.22 11.02
CA HIS A 441 -31.39 4.31 12.40
C HIS A 441 -32.66 5.17 12.44
N LEU A 442 -33.28 5.29 13.62
CA LEU A 442 -34.61 5.92 13.78
C LEU A 442 -34.69 7.34 13.21
N LEU A 443 -33.68 8.19 13.44
CA LEU A 443 -33.65 9.57 12.92
C LEU A 443 -33.47 9.60 11.40
N HIS A 444 -32.60 8.75 10.86
CA HIS A 444 -32.42 8.59 9.41
C HIS A 444 -33.74 8.21 8.72
N ARG A 445 -34.50 7.27 9.27
CA ARG A 445 -35.82 6.89 8.73
C ARG A 445 -36.80 8.07 8.71
N LYS A 446 -36.89 8.83 9.80
CA LYS A 446 -37.76 10.02 9.88
C LYS A 446 -37.37 11.13 8.88
N GLN A 447 -36.11 11.18 8.46
CA GLN A 447 -35.60 12.22 7.57
C GLN A 447 -35.35 11.74 6.14
N SER A 448 -35.73 10.50 5.82
CA SER A 448 -35.47 9.85 4.53
C SER A 448 -33.98 9.87 4.15
N LEU A 449 -33.14 9.57 5.13
CA LEU A 449 -31.69 9.42 4.96
C LEU A 449 -31.26 7.96 5.10
N ALA A 450 -30.18 7.58 4.44
CA ALA A 450 -29.59 6.25 4.54
C ALA A 450 -28.06 6.32 4.43
N THR A 451 -27.39 5.38 5.08
CA THR A 451 -25.95 5.17 4.88
C THR A 451 -25.78 3.93 4.02
N LEU A 452 -25.04 4.09 2.92
CA LEU A 452 -24.72 3.03 1.98
C LEU A 452 -23.26 2.59 2.19
N ASP A 453 -23.04 1.28 2.26
CA ASP A 453 -21.73 0.67 2.43
C ASP A 453 -21.51 -0.34 1.29
N MET A 454 -20.54 -0.06 0.42
CA MET A 454 -20.17 -0.93 -0.69
C MET A 454 -18.85 -1.62 -0.38
N ALA A 455 -18.84 -2.94 -0.42
CA ALA A 455 -17.65 -3.76 -0.24
C ALA A 455 -17.14 -4.29 -1.58
N ILE A 456 -15.83 -4.13 -1.81
CA ILE A 456 -15.11 -4.77 -2.91
C ILE A 456 -14.06 -5.73 -2.36
N LEU A 457 -13.61 -6.65 -3.20
CA LEU A 457 -12.52 -7.56 -2.85
C LEU A 457 -11.22 -6.76 -2.64
N ASN A 458 -10.53 -7.01 -1.52
CA ASN A 458 -9.19 -6.50 -1.25
C ASN A 458 -8.53 -7.44 -0.21
N LYS A 459 -7.28 -7.17 0.18
CA LYS A 459 -6.55 -7.86 1.24
C LYS A 459 -7.36 -7.91 2.53
N GLY A 460 -7.41 -9.09 3.17
CA GLY A 460 -8.08 -9.28 4.47
C GLY A 460 -9.60 -9.23 4.38
N SER A 461 -10.23 -8.27 5.08
CA SER A 461 -11.70 -8.15 5.22
C SER A 461 -12.41 -7.47 4.04
N GLY A 462 -11.70 -7.23 2.93
CA GLY A 462 -12.21 -6.42 1.83
C GLY A 462 -12.09 -4.91 2.08
N ARG A 463 -12.45 -4.12 1.06
CA ARG A 463 -12.40 -2.65 1.10
C ARG A 463 -13.82 -2.09 1.05
N HIS A 464 -14.12 -1.25 2.04
CA HIS A 464 -15.43 -0.60 2.19
C HIS A 464 -15.40 0.86 1.74
N PHE A 465 -16.38 1.23 0.91
CA PHE A 465 -16.70 2.59 0.50
C PHE A 465 -18.04 3.00 1.09
N VAL A 466 -17.98 3.77 2.17
CA VAL A 466 -19.16 4.17 2.94
C VAL A 466 -19.58 5.58 2.55
N ILE A 467 -20.75 5.70 1.94
CA ILE A 467 -21.41 6.99 1.68
C ILE A 467 -22.49 7.16 2.73
N LYS A 468 -22.29 8.15 3.59
CA LYS A 468 -23.19 8.36 4.73
C LYS A 468 -24.27 9.37 4.38
N GLU A 469 -25.44 9.21 4.99
CA GLU A 469 -26.53 10.20 4.98
C GLU A 469 -27.01 10.62 3.55
N LEU A 470 -27.05 9.69 2.59
CA LEU A 470 -27.70 9.86 1.28
C LEU A 470 -29.22 9.93 1.41
N ARG A 471 -29.92 10.48 0.40
CA ARG A 471 -31.38 10.34 0.31
C ARG A 471 -31.72 8.85 0.17
N THR A 472 -32.80 8.40 0.82
CA THR A 472 -33.25 7.01 0.71
C THR A 472 -33.50 6.61 -0.75
N THR A 473 -34.15 7.48 -1.54
CA THR A 473 -34.35 7.28 -2.99
C THR A 473 -33.06 7.05 -3.77
N ASP A 474 -31.98 7.74 -3.40
CA ASP A 474 -30.67 7.63 -4.05
C ASP A 474 -29.99 6.32 -3.66
N SER A 475 -30.09 5.93 -2.38
CA SER A 475 -29.59 4.66 -1.87
C SER A 475 -30.31 3.48 -2.53
N ASP A 476 -31.63 3.57 -2.65
CA ASP A 476 -32.46 2.55 -3.29
C ASP A 476 -32.16 2.47 -4.78
N TYR A 477 -31.94 3.60 -5.47
CA TYR A 477 -31.49 3.60 -6.87
C TYR A 477 -30.14 2.90 -7.07
N ILE A 478 -29.17 3.11 -6.17
CA ILE A 478 -27.87 2.41 -6.25
C ILE A 478 -28.05 0.91 -5.93
N ALA A 479 -28.92 0.57 -4.99
CA ALA A 479 -29.25 -0.82 -4.65
C ALA A 479 -29.94 -1.54 -5.82
N ASP A 480 -30.88 -0.87 -6.49
CA ASP A 480 -31.55 -1.36 -7.69
C ASP A 480 -30.55 -1.59 -8.82
N TRP A 481 -29.67 -0.62 -9.08
CA TRP A 481 -28.60 -0.73 -10.07
C TRP A 481 -27.64 -1.89 -9.77
N TYR A 482 -27.36 -2.15 -8.49
CA TYR A 482 -26.56 -3.29 -8.07
C TYR A 482 -27.31 -4.63 -8.23
N SER A 483 -28.62 -4.64 -7.98
CA SER A 483 -29.46 -5.84 -8.07
C SER A 483 -29.70 -6.24 -9.53
N TYR A 484 -29.65 -7.53 -9.84
CA TYR A 484 -30.08 -8.06 -11.15
C TYR A 484 -31.59 -8.29 -11.23
N GLN A 485 -32.37 -7.75 -10.28
CA GLN A 485 -33.81 -7.98 -10.26
C GLN A 485 -34.48 -7.10 -11.32
N GLU A 486 -35.10 -7.73 -12.32
CA GLU A 486 -36.06 -7.04 -13.18
C GLU A 486 -37.22 -6.58 -12.31
N LYS A 487 -37.49 -5.27 -12.30
CA LYS A 487 -38.65 -4.71 -11.59
C LYS A 487 -39.93 -5.30 -12.18
N THR A 488 -40.53 -6.25 -11.49
CA THR A 488 -41.93 -6.60 -11.72
C THR A 488 -42.79 -5.37 -11.42
N SER A 489 -43.74 -5.07 -12.30
CA SER A 489 -44.60 -3.88 -12.29
C SER A 489 -45.47 -3.68 -11.03
N SER A 490 -45.31 -4.50 -9.98
CA SER A 490 -45.96 -4.36 -8.68
C SER A 490 -45.30 -3.35 -7.75
N ASP A 491 -44.02 -3.01 -7.94
CA ASP A 491 -43.25 -2.21 -6.97
C ASP A 491 -43.24 -0.70 -7.26
N ILE A 492 -43.99 -0.26 -8.28
CA ILE A 492 -44.10 1.17 -8.65
C ILE A 492 -45.19 1.89 -7.84
N ASN A 493 -46.06 1.14 -7.14
CA ASN A 493 -47.14 1.70 -6.33
C ASN A 493 -46.96 1.33 -4.86
N HIS A 494 -45.96 1.90 -4.16
CA HIS A 494 -46.03 2.05 -2.70
C HIS A 494 -45.17 3.20 -2.17
#